data_AF-A0A966LA76-F1
#
_entry.id   AF-A0A966LA76-F1
#
_cell.length_a   1.000
_cell.length_b   1.000
_cell.length_c   1.000
_cell.angle_alpha   90.00
_cell.angle_beta   90.00
_cell.angle_gamma   90.00
#
_symmetry.space_group_name_H-M   'P 1'
#
loop_
_entity.id
_entity.type
_entity.pdbx_description
1 polymer ?
#
loop_
_entity_poly.entity_id
_entity_poly.type
_entity_poly.pdbx_seq_one_letter_code
_entity_poly.pdbx_strand_id
1 'polypeptide(L)'
;NVPVAHGEGRFTTRSKTAQLALESGSHVAFRYCNEAGETAQGYPENPNGAMSAVAMIVNKEGTVGAIMPHPERYPLECDGDQIFKAMKLWIEGGQSPASVQIGDLSAQVAPVVKPFSVNQNAIVLEKTLIITDNEGFSVNQAARDLLGVDFQLDKSFVYVIEAESLSVDDLVGTGLIANPNKETLVPFTPKPQQLLVEFFEDDPALHLADQLTEQLKKKVIVRRLKAWHFEDKITADQIETVLKNGLLCNPNSGALFLAYPDYNA
;
A
#
# COMPACT_ATOMS: atom_id res chain seq x y z
N ASN A 1 -13.98 -24.90 -4.63
CA ASN A 1 -13.79 -24.03 -3.44
C ASN A 1 -12.31 -23.77 -3.26
N VAL A 2 -11.90 -22.69 -2.58
CA VAL A 2 -10.49 -22.41 -2.23
C VAL A 2 -10.46 -21.93 -0.78
N PRO A 3 -9.47 -22.34 0.05
CA PRO A 3 -9.37 -21.87 1.42
C PRO A 3 -9.36 -20.34 1.51
N VAL A 4 -10.20 -19.80 2.38
CA VAL A 4 -10.28 -18.37 2.68
C VAL A 4 -10.06 -18.20 4.18
N ALA A 5 -9.07 -17.39 4.56
CA ALA A 5 -8.70 -17.19 5.96
C ALA A 5 -8.01 -15.82 6.16
N HIS A 6 -8.80 -14.74 6.12
CA HIS A 6 -8.30 -13.37 6.28
C HIS A 6 -9.30 -12.49 7.05
N GLY A 7 -8.79 -11.54 7.84
CA GLY A 7 -9.59 -10.50 8.51
C GLY A 7 -9.68 -9.17 7.75
N GLU A 8 -8.76 -8.93 6.81
CA GLU A 8 -8.58 -7.64 6.11
C GLU A 8 -8.64 -7.80 4.58
N GLY A 9 -9.18 -8.91 4.07
CA GLY A 9 -9.17 -9.24 2.63
C GLY A 9 -10.15 -8.47 1.74
N ARG A 10 -10.82 -7.44 2.26
CA ARG A 10 -11.87 -6.73 1.53
C ARG A 10 -11.29 -5.79 0.50
N PHE A 11 -11.23 -6.24 -0.75
CA PHE A 11 -10.83 -5.38 -1.86
C PHE A 11 -11.86 -4.26 -2.09
N THR A 12 -11.39 -3.01 -2.10
CA THR A 12 -12.19 -1.80 -2.34
C THR A 12 -11.35 -0.76 -3.07
N THR A 13 -11.98 0.16 -3.80
CA THR A 13 -11.30 1.28 -4.47
C THR A 13 -12.26 2.45 -4.69
N ARG A 14 -11.73 3.69 -4.59
CA ARG A 14 -12.49 4.91 -4.92
C ARG A 14 -12.22 5.40 -6.33
N SER A 15 -11.17 4.91 -6.98
CA SER A 15 -10.78 5.27 -8.33
C SER A 15 -11.82 4.82 -9.36
N LYS A 16 -12.40 5.78 -10.10
CA LYS A 16 -13.31 5.49 -11.23
C LYS A 16 -12.64 4.65 -12.31
N THR A 17 -11.36 4.91 -12.60
CA THR A 17 -10.60 4.13 -13.58
C THR A 17 -10.44 2.69 -13.12
N ALA A 18 -10.14 2.48 -11.83
CA ALA A 18 -10.08 1.13 -11.27
C ALA A 18 -11.45 0.45 -11.31
N GLN A 19 -12.53 1.15 -10.95
CA GLN A 19 -13.89 0.59 -11.02
C GLN A 19 -14.26 0.14 -12.45
N LEU A 20 -13.99 0.97 -13.47
CA LEU A 20 -14.21 0.61 -14.88
C LEU A 20 -13.35 -0.60 -15.32
N ALA A 21 -12.11 -0.67 -14.83
CA ALA A 21 -11.23 -1.82 -15.07
C ALA A 21 -11.78 -3.11 -14.43
N LEU A 22 -12.37 -3.02 -13.24
CA LEU A 22 -13.04 -4.14 -12.60
C LEU A 22 -14.30 -4.55 -13.37
N GLU A 23 -15.11 -3.60 -13.83
CA GLU A 23 -16.35 -3.87 -14.58
C GLU A 23 -16.08 -4.53 -15.93
N SER A 24 -15.06 -4.05 -16.66
CA SER A 24 -14.65 -4.64 -17.94
C SER A 24 -13.99 -6.02 -17.79
N GLY A 25 -13.53 -6.37 -16.58
CA GLY A 25 -12.93 -7.67 -16.28
C GLY A 25 -11.49 -7.84 -16.78
N SER A 26 -10.87 -6.83 -17.39
CA SER A 26 -9.55 -6.95 -18.03
C SER A 26 -8.38 -7.25 -17.06
N HIS A 27 -8.60 -7.08 -15.76
CA HIS A 27 -7.61 -7.33 -14.70
C HIS A 27 -8.09 -8.29 -13.63
N VAL A 28 -9.29 -8.86 -13.78
CA VAL A 28 -9.89 -9.73 -12.77
C VAL A 28 -9.74 -11.17 -13.24
N ALA A 29 -8.80 -11.90 -12.64
CA ALA A 29 -8.58 -13.31 -12.97
C ALA A 29 -9.62 -14.22 -12.29
N PHE A 30 -10.01 -13.89 -11.05
CA PHE A 30 -11.01 -14.66 -10.31
C PHE A 30 -12.02 -13.76 -9.60
N ARG A 31 -13.28 -14.21 -9.61
CA ARG A 31 -14.35 -13.70 -8.76
C ARG A 31 -14.89 -14.80 -7.87
N TYR A 32 -15.38 -14.41 -6.71
CA TYR A 32 -16.23 -15.27 -5.92
C TYR A 32 -17.58 -15.45 -6.63
N CYS A 33 -18.09 -16.68 -6.60
CA CYS A 33 -19.35 -17.06 -7.23
C CYS A 33 -20.16 -18.00 -6.34
N ASN A 34 -21.46 -18.09 -6.62
CA ASN A 34 -22.33 -19.09 -6.01
C ASN A 34 -22.15 -20.47 -6.68
N GLU A 35 -22.86 -21.49 -6.19
CA GLU A 35 -22.78 -22.86 -6.73
C GLU A 35 -23.20 -22.97 -8.21
N ALA A 36 -24.00 -22.02 -8.70
CA ALA A 36 -24.39 -21.94 -10.11
C ALA A 36 -23.33 -21.24 -10.99
N GLY A 37 -22.23 -20.76 -10.40
CA GLY A 37 -21.16 -20.03 -11.09
C GLY A 37 -21.47 -18.55 -11.32
N GLU A 38 -22.55 -18.03 -10.75
CA GLU A 38 -22.92 -16.62 -10.86
C GLU A 38 -22.12 -15.78 -9.87
N THR A 39 -21.74 -14.56 -10.27
CA THR A 39 -20.95 -13.65 -9.42
C THR A 39 -21.64 -13.42 -8.07
N ALA A 40 -20.91 -13.66 -6.99
CA ALA A 40 -21.43 -13.57 -5.63
C ALA A 40 -21.91 -12.15 -5.30
N GLN A 41 -23.11 -12.04 -4.72
CA GLN A 41 -23.73 -10.76 -4.36
C GLN A 41 -23.45 -10.35 -2.91
N GLY A 42 -23.01 -11.28 -2.06
CA GLY A 42 -22.81 -11.02 -0.65
C GLY A 42 -22.31 -12.26 0.09
N TYR A 43 -22.36 -12.21 1.42
CA TYR A 43 -21.99 -13.32 2.28
C TYR A 43 -23.04 -14.43 2.23
N PRO A 44 -22.65 -15.73 2.25
CA PRO A 44 -21.30 -16.26 2.47
C PRO A 44 -20.43 -16.39 1.20
N GLU A 45 -21.01 -16.29 0.01
CA GLU A 45 -20.31 -16.58 -1.25
C GLU A 45 -19.17 -15.58 -1.53
N ASN A 46 -19.34 -14.31 -1.14
CA ASN A 46 -18.31 -13.29 -1.09
C ASN A 46 -17.87 -13.06 0.37
N PRO A 47 -16.89 -13.84 0.87
CA PRO A 47 -16.60 -13.96 2.31
C PRO A 47 -15.95 -12.71 2.93
N ASN A 48 -15.34 -11.84 2.13
CA ASN A 48 -14.76 -10.57 2.58
C ASN A 48 -15.55 -9.33 2.13
N GLY A 49 -16.65 -9.50 1.39
CA GLY A 49 -17.38 -8.36 0.83
C GLY A 49 -16.55 -7.52 -0.14
N ALA A 50 -15.64 -8.16 -0.89
CA ALA A 50 -14.83 -7.51 -1.91
C ALA A 50 -15.75 -6.86 -2.98
N MET A 51 -15.39 -5.66 -3.42
CA MET A 51 -16.07 -4.94 -4.49
C MET A 51 -16.10 -5.81 -5.75
N SER A 52 -17.28 -5.92 -6.36
CA SER A 52 -17.54 -6.78 -7.53
C SER A 52 -17.14 -8.25 -7.32
N ALA A 53 -17.09 -8.72 -6.08
CA ALA A 53 -16.68 -10.07 -5.70
C ALA A 53 -15.28 -10.47 -6.22
N VAL A 54 -14.36 -9.52 -6.35
CA VAL A 54 -13.00 -9.78 -6.86
C VAL A 54 -12.21 -10.62 -5.85
N ALA A 55 -11.66 -11.74 -6.32
CA ALA A 55 -10.83 -12.65 -5.53
C ALA A 55 -9.35 -12.62 -5.95
N MET A 56 -9.08 -12.33 -7.22
CA MET A 56 -7.72 -12.18 -7.75
C MET A 56 -7.67 -11.10 -8.84
N ILE A 57 -6.65 -10.26 -8.77
CA ILE A 57 -6.30 -9.31 -9.82
C ILE A 57 -4.94 -9.64 -10.42
N VAL A 58 -4.75 -9.28 -11.69
CA VAL A 58 -3.49 -9.45 -12.42
C VAL A 58 -3.06 -8.17 -13.12
N ASN A 59 -1.74 -8.01 -13.32
CA ASN A 59 -1.21 -6.99 -14.22
C ASN A 59 -1.68 -7.23 -15.67
N LYS A 60 -1.44 -6.25 -16.53
CA LYS A 60 -1.81 -6.29 -17.95
C LYS A 60 -1.21 -7.49 -18.68
N GLU A 61 0.00 -7.88 -18.32
CA GLU A 61 0.75 -8.96 -18.95
C GLU A 61 0.32 -10.35 -18.44
N GLY A 62 -0.45 -10.40 -17.34
CA GLY A 62 -0.86 -11.64 -16.68
C GLY A 62 0.28 -12.38 -15.96
N THR A 63 1.44 -11.74 -15.81
CA THR A 63 2.64 -12.33 -15.21
C THR A 63 2.75 -12.10 -13.70
N VAL A 64 2.01 -11.14 -13.16
CA VAL A 64 1.97 -10.79 -11.74
C VAL A 64 0.51 -10.76 -11.30
N GLY A 65 0.19 -11.47 -10.22
CA GLY A 65 -1.15 -11.51 -9.66
C GLY A 65 -1.15 -11.36 -8.15
N ALA A 66 -2.20 -10.73 -7.63
CA ALA A 66 -2.51 -10.67 -6.21
C ALA A 66 -3.81 -11.43 -5.98
N ILE A 67 -3.76 -12.45 -5.12
CA ILE A 67 -4.88 -13.33 -4.80
C ILE A 67 -5.14 -13.33 -3.29
N MET A 68 -6.40 -13.23 -2.89
CA MET A 68 -6.81 -13.30 -1.49
C MET A 68 -7.12 -14.73 -1.01
N PRO A 69 -7.78 -15.59 -1.81
CA PRO A 69 -7.80 -17.00 -1.53
C PRO A 69 -6.39 -17.58 -1.39
N HIS A 70 -6.26 -18.64 -0.61
CA HIS A 70 -4.99 -19.30 -0.33
C HIS A 70 -4.91 -20.66 -1.05
N PRO A 71 -4.68 -20.69 -2.39
CA PRO A 71 -4.57 -21.94 -3.14
C PRO A 71 -3.37 -22.80 -2.67
N GLU A 72 -2.39 -22.22 -1.99
CA GLU A 72 -1.24 -22.93 -1.42
C GLU A 72 -1.58 -23.76 -0.17
N ARG A 73 -2.71 -23.47 0.50
CA ARG A 73 -3.14 -24.19 1.72
C ARG A 73 -3.89 -25.49 1.43
N TYR A 74 -4.10 -25.76 0.16
CA TYR A 74 -4.70 -27.00 -0.30
C TYR A 74 -3.69 -28.15 -0.18
N PRO A 75 -4.11 -29.38 0.20
CA PRO A 75 -3.25 -30.55 0.12
C PRO A 75 -2.79 -30.78 -1.33
N LEU A 76 -1.60 -31.37 -1.50
CA LEU A 76 -1.06 -31.74 -2.82
C LEU A 76 -2.08 -32.58 -3.63
N GLU A 77 -2.15 -32.35 -4.94
CA GLU A 77 -3.02 -33.07 -5.90
C GLU A 77 -4.52 -32.72 -5.82
N CYS A 78 -4.84 -31.43 -5.66
CA CYS A 78 -6.22 -30.95 -5.74
C CYS A 78 -6.38 -29.72 -6.65
N ASP A 79 -7.61 -29.20 -6.75
CA ASP A 79 -7.98 -28.10 -7.66
C ASP A 79 -7.17 -26.82 -7.45
N GLY A 80 -6.59 -26.60 -6.25
CA GLY A 80 -5.70 -25.48 -5.94
C GLY A 80 -4.38 -25.50 -6.72
N ASP A 81 -3.94 -26.67 -7.19
CA ASP A 81 -2.66 -26.82 -7.91
C ASP A 81 -2.68 -26.18 -9.30
N GLN A 82 -3.87 -25.94 -9.87
CA GLN A 82 -4.01 -25.51 -11.26
C GLN A 82 -3.31 -24.17 -11.52
N ILE A 83 -3.34 -23.24 -10.55
CA ILE A 83 -2.64 -21.96 -10.68
C ILE A 83 -1.12 -22.17 -10.72
N PHE A 84 -0.56 -23.03 -9.88
CA PHE A 84 0.87 -23.32 -9.83
C PHE A 84 1.34 -24.12 -11.05
N LYS A 85 0.52 -25.06 -11.53
CA LYS A 85 0.76 -25.80 -12.77
C LYS A 85 0.75 -24.86 -13.98
N ALA A 86 -0.20 -23.94 -14.05
CA ALA A 86 -0.25 -22.92 -15.10
C ALA A 86 0.99 -22.01 -15.06
N MET A 87 1.41 -21.56 -13.87
CA MET A 87 2.65 -20.78 -13.69
C MET A 87 3.87 -21.56 -14.16
N LYS A 88 4.01 -22.83 -13.77
CA LYS A 88 5.11 -23.70 -14.20
C LYS A 88 5.15 -23.85 -15.72
N LEU A 89 4.02 -24.20 -16.33
CA LEU A 89 3.92 -24.37 -17.78
C LEU A 89 4.25 -23.08 -18.52
N TRP A 90 3.85 -21.93 -17.98
CA TRP A 90 4.20 -20.63 -18.55
C TRP A 90 5.71 -20.35 -18.49
N ILE A 91 6.34 -20.59 -17.33
CA ILE A 91 7.79 -20.42 -17.14
C ILE A 91 8.57 -21.34 -18.09
N GLU A 92 8.11 -22.58 -18.29
CA GLU A 92 8.75 -23.56 -19.17
C GLU A 92 8.47 -23.31 -20.68
N GLY A 93 7.30 -22.74 -21.01
CA GLY A 93 6.80 -22.63 -22.38
C GLY A 93 6.99 -21.27 -23.07
N GLY A 94 7.23 -20.19 -22.31
CA GLY A 94 7.65 -18.89 -22.85
C GLY A 94 6.64 -18.13 -23.73
N GLN A 95 5.35 -18.49 -23.74
CA GLN A 95 4.33 -17.79 -24.52
C GLN A 95 3.59 -16.74 -23.67
N SER A 96 3.59 -15.49 -24.12
CA SER A 96 2.83 -14.40 -23.51
C SER A 96 1.35 -14.43 -23.93
N PRO A 97 0.39 -14.11 -23.04
CA PRO A 97 -1.01 -13.95 -23.42
C PRO A 97 -1.20 -12.83 -24.46
N ALA A 98 -2.27 -12.93 -25.27
CA ALA A 98 -2.65 -11.86 -26.19
C ALA A 98 -3.04 -10.61 -25.38
N SER A 99 -2.26 -9.53 -25.52
CA SER A 99 -2.42 -8.31 -24.74
C SER A 99 -3.66 -7.50 -25.15
N VAL A 100 -4.39 -6.95 -24.19
CA VAL A 100 -5.29 -5.80 -24.41
C VAL A 100 -4.44 -4.52 -24.46
N GLN A 101 -4.66 -3.65 -25.44
CA GLN A 101 -4.00 -2.34 -25.51
C GLN A 101 -4.58 -1.39 -24.45
N ILE A 102 -4.03 -1.46 -23.24
CA ILE A 102 -4.06 -0.33 -22.31
C ILE A 102 -2.98 0.64 -22.77
N GLY A 103 -3.26 1.94 -22.71
CA GLY A 103 -2.29 2.99 -22.98
C GLY A 103 -0.95 2.74 -22.28
N ASP A 104 0.09 3.39 -22.77
CA ASP A 104 1.46 3.19 -22.31
C ASP A 104 1.60 3.33 -20.78
N LEU A 105 1.72 2.18 -20.08
CA LEU A 105 2.05 2.09 -18.65
C LEU A 105 3.57 2.03 -18.42
N SER A 106 4.37 1.98 -19.49
CA SER A 106 5.83 2.05 -19.45
C SER A 106 6.34 3.48 -19.30
N ALA A 107 5.44 4.47 -19.39
CA ALA A 107 5.64 5.80 -18.86
C ALA A 107 5.80 5.70 -17.32
N GLN A 108 6.97 5.24 -16.88
CA GLN A 108 7.46 5.49 -15.54
C GLN A 108 7.60 7.00 -15.43
N VAL A 109 6.58 7.64 -14.87
CA VAL A 109 6.75 9.01 -14.39
C VAL A 109 7.77 8.90 -13.27
N ALA A 110 8.99 9.37 -13.52
CA ALA A 110 10.00 9.42 -12.47
C ALA A 110 9.37 10.14 -11.26
N PRO A 111 9.44 9.56 -10.06
CA PRO A 111 8.83 10.19 -8.91
C PRO A 111 9.40 11.58 -8.70
N VAL A 112 8.52 12.59 -8.74
CA VAL A 112 8.92 13.97 -8.46
C VAL A 112 8.88 14.16 -6.96
N VAL A 113 10.06 14.32 -6.36
CA VAL A 113 10.20 14.59 -4.94
C VAL A 113 9.96 16.07 -4.68
N LYS A 114 9.03 16.40 -3.77
CA LYS A 114 8.67 17.78 -3.42
C LYS A 114 9.09 18.12 -1.99
N PRO A 115 9.32 19.39 -1.64
CA PRO A 115 9.47 19.77 -0.24
C PRO A 115 8.20 19.44 0.55
N PHE A 116 8.35 18.84 1.72
CA PHE A 116 7.24 18.62 2.63
C PHE A 116 6.86 19.93 3.33
N SER A 117 5.58 20.28 3.29
CA SER A 117 5.05 21.46 3.97
C SER A 117 3.67 21.16 4.56
N VAL A 118 3.38 21.76 5.72
CA VAL A 118 2.11 21.63 6.43
C VAL A 118 1.56 23.01 6.78
N ASN A 119 0.26 23.08 7.02
CA ASN A 119 -0.38 24.30 7.50
C ASN A 119 0.10 24.63 8.93
N GLN A 120 0.17 25.91 9.29
CA GLN A 120 0.68 26.35 10.61
C GLN A 120 -0.09 25.77 11.80
N ASN A 121 -1.37 25.45 11.61
CA ASN A 121 -2.24 24.90 12.65
C ASN A 121 -2.34 23.37 12.59
N ALA A 122 -1.55 22.71 11.73
CA ALA A 122 -1.54 21.27 11.63
C ALA A 122 -0.77 20.67 12.80
N ILE A 123 -1.33 19.63 13.41
CA ILE A 123 -0.62 18.77 14.35
C ILE A 123 0.08 17.69 13.54
N VAL A 124 1.41 17.58 13.69
CA VAL A 124 2.21 16.58 12.98
C VAL A 124 2.83 15.61 13.97
N LEU A 125 2.49 14.34 13.84
CA LEU A 125 2.89 13.28 14.77
C LEU A 125 3.53 12.14 13.99
N GLU A 126 4.63 11.60 14.51
CA GLU A 126 5.28 10.40 14.01
C GLU A 126 4.88 9.20 14.87
N LYS A 127 4.40 8.15 14.20
CA LYS A 127 4.00 6.90 14.81
C LYS A 127 4.92 5.78 14.37
N THR A 128 5.49 5.07 15.33
CA THR A 128 6.43 3.96 15.11
C THR A 128 5.90 2.70 15.81
N LEU A 129 6.15 1.54 15.24
CA LEU A 129 5.85 0.25 15.88
C LEU A 129 6.94 -0.07 16.91
N ILE A 130 6.55 -0.69 18.03
CA ILE A 130 7.48 -1.19 19.04
C ILE A 130 8.16 -2.50 18.57
N ILE A 131 7.57 -3.20 17.61
CA ILE A 131 8.08 -4.46 17.03
C ILE A 131 8.79 -4.23 15.70
N THR A 132 9.54 -5.24 15.26
CA THR A 132 10.39 -5.21 14.06
C THR A 132 9.59 -4.97 12.77
N ASP A 133 10.07 -4.06 11.92
CA ASP A 133 9.47 -3.79 10.62
C ASP A 133 9.96 -4.76 9.53
N ASN A 134 9.11 -5.69 9.14
CA ASN A 134 9.42 -6.65 8.07
C ASN A 134 9.42 -6.02 6.67
N GLU A 135 8.79 -4.86 6.50
CA GLU A 135 8.69 -4.19 5.19
C GLU A 135 10.02 -3.55 4.80
N GLY A 136 10.64 -2.78 5.70
CA GLY A 136 11.99 -2.23 5.51
C GLY A 136 13.01 -3.31 5.15
N PHE A 137 13.00 -4.45 5.86
CA PHE A 137 13.88 -5.58 5.55
C PHE A 137 13.69 -6.09 4.10
N SER A 138 12.45 -6.24 3.66
CA SER A 138 12.14 -6.73 2.30
C SER A 138 12.60 -5.74 1.22
N VAL A 139 12.44 -4.44 1.46
CA VAL A 139 12.92 -3.39 0.56
C VAL A 139 14.45 -3.40 0.49
N ASN A 140 15.14 -3.52 1.62
CA ASN A 140 16.61 -3.59 1.67
C ASN A 140 17.11 -4.79 0.86
N GLN A 141 16.49 -5.96 1.04
CA GLN A 141 16.85 -7.18 0.30
C GLN A 141 16.65 -6.99 -1.21
N ALA A 142 15.51 -6.41 -1.63
CA ALA A 142 15.25 -6.13 -3.04
C ALA A 142 16.25 -5.12 -3.62
N ALA A 143 16.60 -4.06 -2.88
CA ALA A 143 17.59 -3.09 -3.31
C ALA A 143 18.98 -3.73 -3.49
N ARG A 144 19.37 -4.61 -2.57
CA ARG A 144 20.64 -5.34 -2.63
C ARG A 144 20.68 -6.27 -3.83
N ASP A 145 19.66 -7.10 -4.01
CA ASP A 145 19.68 -8.16 -5.02
C ASP A 145 19.44 -7.63 -6.44
N LEU A 146 18.60 -6.62 -6.60
CA LEU A 146 18.20 -6.11 -7.92
C LEU A 146 19.01 -4.90 -8.36
N LEU A 147 19.45 -4.06 -7.41
CA LEU A 147 20.11 -2.78 -7.72
C LEU A 147 21.56 -2.72 -7.25
N GLY A 148 22.04 -3.71 -6.47
CA GLY A 148 23.38 -3.71 -5.91
C GLY A 148 23.61 -2.60 -4.88
N VAL A 149 22.53 -2.07 -4.29
CA VAL A 149 22.58 -1.01 -3.28
C VAL A 149 22.25 -1.61 -1.92
N ASP A 150 23.11 -1.35 -0.93
CA ASP A 150 22.92 -1.85 0.43
C ASP A 150 22.66 -0.69 1.41
N PHE A 151 21.63 -0.84 2.22
CA PHE A 151 21.23 0.11 3.26
C PHE A 151 20.27 -0.54 4.25
N GLN A 152 20.12 0.10 5.40
CA GLN A 152 19.06 -0.18 6.35
C GLN A 152 17.98 0.91 6.33
N LEU A 153 16.73 0.48 6.12
CA LEU A 153 15.53 1.31 6.24
C LEU A 153 14.78 1.08 7.54
N ASP A 154 14.47 2.20 8.18
CA ASP A 154 13.44 2.33 9.21
C ASP A 154 12.14 2.86 8.60
N LYS A 155 11.01 2.29 9.03
CA LYS A 155 9.67 2.73 8.63
C LYS A 155 8.90 3.30 9.81
N SER A 156 8.27 4.45 9.57
CA SER A 156 7.26 5.01 10.46
C SER A 156 6.08 5.57 9.65
N PHE A 157 5.05 6.05 10.34
CA PHE A 157 3.95 6.78 9.73
C PHE A 157 3.85 8.18 10.32
N VAL A 158 3.83 9.18 9.46
CA VAL A 158 3.64 10.58 9.84
C VAL A 158 2.18 10.95 9.59
N TYR A 159 1.52 11.43 10.63
CA TYR A 159 0.14 11.90 10.59
C TYR A 159 0.15 13.42 10.62
N VAL A 160 -0.46 14.05 9.61
CA VAL A 160 -0.76 15.48 9.58
C VAL A 160 -2.25 15.62 9.82
N ILE A 161 -2.61 16.22 10.95
CA ILE A 161 -4.00 16.31 11.40
C ILE A 161 -4.38 17.78 11.54
N GLU A 162 -5.47 18.16 10.88
CA GLU A 162 -5.95 19.54 10.83
C GLU A 162 -7.41 19.58 11.28
N ALA A 163 -7.70 20.44 12.25
CA ALA A 163 -9.06 20.78 12.67
C ALA A 163 -9.07 22.15 13.35
N GLU A 164 -10.27 22.73 13.50
CA GLU A 164 -10.43 23.98 14.24
C GLU A 164 -10.17 23.77 15.74
N SER A 165 -9.24 24.56 16.29
CA SER A 165 -8.88 24.55 17.72
C SER A 165 -8.62 23.12 18.24
N LEU A 166 -7.57 22.49 17.72
CA LEU A 166 -7.17 21.12 18.05
C LEU A 166 -5.89 21.13 18.87
N SER A 167 -5.84 20.32 19.93
CA SER A 167 -4.62 20.05 20.70
C SER A 167 -4.19 18.58 20.58
N VAL A 168 -2.93 18.30 20.93
CA VAL A 168 -2.41 16.92 20.99
C VAL A 168 -3.18 16.11 22.04
N ASP A 169 -3.53 16.74 23.17
CA ASP A 169 -4.27 16.09 24.26
C ASP A 169 -5.68 15.66 23.82
N ASP A 170 -6.35 16.45 22.97
CA ASP A 170 -7.64 16.07 22.38
C ASP A 170 -7.50 14.77 21.56
N LEU A 171 -6.44 14.66 20.76
CA LEU A 171 -6.17 13.49 19.92
C LEU A 171 -5.81 12.27 20.75
N VAL A 172 -4.91 12.41 21.73
CA VAL A 172 -4.54 11.31 22.63
C VAL A 172 -5.75 10.86 23.44
N GLY A 173 -6.57 11.79 23.91
CA GLY A 173 -7.81 11.52 24.65
C GLY A 173 -8.84 10.72 23.86
N THR A 174 -8.78 10.72 22.52
CA THR A 174 -9.67 9.86 21.71
C THR A 174 -9.33 8.37 21.79
N GLY A 175 -8.05 8.05 22.04
CA GLY A 175 -7.53 6.68 21.96
C GLY A 175 -7.47 6.10 20.53
N LEU A 176 -7.77 6.90 19.50
CA LEU A 176 -7.83 6.42 18.10
C LEU A 176 -6.48 6.48 17.37
N ILE A 177 -5.56 7.35 17.82
CA ILE A 177 -4.36 7.68 17.04
C ILE A 177 -3.20 6.69 17.22
N ALA A 178 -3.06 6.14 18.43
CA ALA A 178 -2.01 5.18 18.73
C ALA A 178 -2.45 4.20 19.83
N ASN A 179 -2.05 2.94 19.69
CA ASN A 179 -2.14 1.94 20.75
C ASN A 179 -0.83 1.93 21.56
N PRO A 180 -0.83 2.40 22.82
CA PRO A 180 0.41 2.52 23.61
C PRO A 180 1.10 1.18 23.91
N ASN A 181 0.41 0.04 23.75
CA ASN A 181 1.03 -1.27 23.93
C ASN A 181 1.81 -1.76 22.69
N LYS A 182 1.62 -1.12 21.54
CA LYS A 182 2.18 -1.57 20.25
C LYS A 182 2.90 -0.47 19.48
N GLU A 183 2.60 0.79 19.80
CA GLU A 183 2.95 1.95 19.01
C GLU A 183 3.43 3.07 19.92
N THR A 184 4.46 3.79 19.47
CA THR A 184 4.90 5.04 20.08
C THR A 184 4.45 6.19 19.20
N LEU A 185 3.99 7.28 19.82
CA LEU A 185 3.56 8.50 19.13
C LEU A 185 4.34 9.69 19.68
N VAL A 186 5.04 10.42 18.81
CA VAL A 186 5.86 11.57 19.18
C VAL A 186 5.61 12.74 18.23
N PRO A 187 5.87 14.00 18.63
CA PRO A 187 5.91 15.11 17.68
C PRO A 187 6.89 14.83 16.54
N PHE A 188 6.43 15.02 15.30
CA PHE A 188 7.27 14.75 14.13
C PHE A 188 8.45 15.73 14.08
N THR A 189 9.66 15.19 13.97
CA THR A 189 10.88 15.96 13.75
C THR A 189 11.56 15.43 12.48
N PRO A 190 11.65 16.23 11.41
CA PRO A 190 12.32 15.82 10.18
C PRO A 190 13.75 15.34 10.41
N LYS A 191 14.11 14.21 9.80
CA LYS A 191 15.46 13.65 9.85
C LYS A 191 16.17 13.80 8.50
N PRO A 192 17.50 13.94 8.47
CA PRO A 192 18.27 13.79 7.23
C PRO A 192 17.97 12.45 6.56
N GLN A 193 18.01 12.41 5.23
CA GLN A 193 17.76 11.18 4.44
C GLN A 193 16.42 10.50 4.80
N GLN A 194 15.39 11.31 5.10
CA GLN A 194 14.03 10.83 5.31
C GLN A 194 13.13 11.21 4.12
N LEU A 195 12.52 10.20 3.51
CA LEU A 195 11.55 10.35 2.45
C LEU A 195 10.15 10.05 2.97
N LEU A 196 9.20 10.92 2.64
CA LEU A 196 7.79 10.75 2.99
C LEU A 196 7.00 10.39 1.75
N VAL A 197 6.15 9.39 1.84
CA VAL A 197 5.25 8.95 0.77
C VAL A 197 3.82 9.21 1.20
N GLU A 198 3.11 10.06 0.48
CA GLU A 198 1.68 10.25 0.64
C GLU A 198 0.93 9.52 -0.47
N PHE A 199 0.06 8.59 -0.11
CA PHE A 199 -0.76 7.87 -1.08
C PHE A 199 -1.95 8.73 -1.51
N PHE A 200 -2.30 8.68 -2.81
CA PHE A 200 -3.46 9.41 -3.33
C PHE A 200 -4.78 8.87 -2.77
N GLU A 201 -4.83 7.57 -2.47
CA GLU A 201 -5.93 6.91 -1.79
C GLU A 201 -5.39 6.23 -0.52
N ASP A 202 -5.77 6.74 0.65
CA ASP A 202 -5.41 6.20 1.96
C ASP A 202 -6.67 5.99 2.82
N ASP A 203 -7.31 4.82 2.66
CA ASP A 203 -8.51 4.47 3.40
C ASP A 203 -8.33 4.50 4.93
N PRO A 204 -7.21 4.01 5.50
CA PRO A 204 -6.96 4.16 6.94
C PRO A 204 -6.92 5.62 7.43
N ALA A 205 -6.30 6.54 6.67
CA ALA A 205 -6.30 7.96 7.01
C ALA A 205 -7.71 8.55 6.98
N LEU A 206 -8.48 8.21 5.94
CA LEU A 206 -9.87 8.64 5.78
C LEU A 206 -10.77 8.11 6.90
N HIS A 207 -10.63 6.83 7.25
CA HIS A 207 -11.38 6.22 8.35
C HIS A 207 -11.07 6.90 9.68
N LEU A 208 -9.79 7.16 9.96
CA LEU A 208 -9.39 7.89 11.17
C LEU A 208 -9.97 9.30 11.19
N ALA A 209 -10.00 10.00 10.03
CA ALA A 209 -10.61 11.32 9.93
C ALA A 209 -12.11 11.30 10.26
N ASP A 210 -12.84 10.31 9.77
CA ASP A 210 -14.27 10.13 10.06
C ASP A 210 -14.52 9.89 11.55
N GLN A 211 -13.76 8.97 12.17
CA GLN A 211 -13.90 8.65 13.60
C GLN A 211 -13.54 9.85 14.49
N LEU A 212 -12.45 10.56 14.17
CA LEU A 212 -12.07 11.78 14.90
C LEU A 212 -13.10 12.88 14.74
N THR A 213 -13.68 13.03 13.54
CA THR A 213 -14.73 14.02 13.28
C THR A 213 -15.98 13.76 14.12
N GLU A 214 -16.40 12.50 14.21
CA GLU A 214 -17.53 12.07 15.02
C GLU A 214 -17.27 12.31 16.52
N GLN A 215 -16.12 11.87 17.03
CA GLN A 215 -15.80 11.92 18.46
C GLN A 215 -15.51 13.35 18.94
N LEU A 216 -14.79 14.15 18.16
CA LEU A 216 -14.43 15.53 18.51
C LEU A 216 -15.52 16.55 18.11
N LYS A 217 -16.57 16.10 17.41
CA LYS A 217 -17.69 16.94 16.94
C LYS A 217 -17.25 18.16 16.15
N LYS A 218 -16.17 18.02 15.39
CA LYS A 218 -15.58 19.07 14.55
C LYS A 218 -15.01 18.41 13.29
N LYS A 219 -14.97 19.13 12.18
CA LYS A 219 -14.39 18.57 10.94
C LYS A 219 -12.89 18.37 11.12
N VAL A 220 -12.44 17.12 10.98
CA VAL A 220 -11.02 16.74 11.04
C VAL A 220 -10.57 16.28 9.67
N ILE A 221 -9.40 16.75 9.25
CA ILE A 221 -8.70 16.28 8.05
C ILE A 221 -7.46 15.53 8.53
N VAL A 222 -7.26 14.34 8.00
CA VAL A 222 -6.08 13.51 8.29
C VAL A 222 -5.37 13.20 6.98
N ARG A 223 -4.08 13.50 6.93
CA ARG A 223 -3.16 12.97 5.91
C ARG A 223 -2.21 12.02 6.62
N ARG A 224 -1.99 10.84 6.04
CA ARG A 224 -1.03 9.87 6.54
C ARG A 224 0.05 9.67 5.49
N LEU A 225 1.29 9.81 5.90
CA LEU A 225 2.46 9.61 5.07
C LEU A 225 3.26 8.42 5.62
N LYS A 226 3.69 7.52 4.73
CA LYS A 226 4.69 6.51 5.08
C LYS A 226 6.06 7.19 5.06
N ALA A 227 6.79 7.13 6.15
CA ALA A 227 8.13 7.66 6.24
C ALA A 227 9.15 6.53 6.14
N TRP A 228 10.06 6.68 5.19
CA TRP A 228 11.25 5.86 5.03
C TRP A 228 12.45 6.66 5.52
N HIS A 229 13.17 6.14 6.50
CA HIS A 229 14.39 6.73 7.02
C HIS A 229 15.54 5.79 6.74
N PHE A 230 16.55 6.26 6.01
CA PHE A 230 17.78 5.52 5.82
C PHE A 230 18.64 5.67 7.07
N GLU A 231 18.85 4.58 7.80
CA GLU A 231 19.70 4.57 9.01
C GLU A 231 21.17 4.70 8.64
N ASP A 232 21.57 4.09 7.53
CA ASP A 232 22.90 4.19 6.98
C ASP A 232 23.04 5.44 6.12
N LYS A 233 24.23 6.05 6.13
CA LYS A 233 24.55 7.10 5.16
C LYS A 233 24.60 6.49 3.76
N ILE A 234 23.62 6.84 2.94
CA ILE A 234 23.62 6.53 1.52
C ILE A 234 23.84 7.77 0.67
N THR A 235 24.34 7.58 -0.55
CA THR A 235 24.62 8.68 -1.48
C THR A 235 23.34 9.12 -2.22
N ALA A 236 23.33 10.35 -2.72
CA ALA A 236 22.23 10.86 -3.55
C ALA A 236 21.96 9.97 -4.78
N ASP A 237 23.02 9.45 -5.42
CA ASP A 237 22.91 8.54 -6.57
C ASP A 237 22.24 7.21 -6.20
N GLN A 238 22.51 6.68 -5.00
CA GLN A 238 21.85 5.47 -4.50
C GLN A 238 20.37 5.72 -4.21
N ILE A 239 20.03 6.86 -3.59
CA ILE A 239 18.63 7.26 -3.40
C ILE A 239 17.91 7.38 -4.73
N GLU A 240 18.53 8.05 -5.72
CA GLU A 240 17.93 8.21 -7.05
C GLU A 240 17.70 6.86 -7.74
N THR A 241 18.65 5.93 -7.60
CA THR A 241 18.53 4.56 -8.11
C THR A 241 17.33 3.83 -7.49
N VAL A 242 17.16 3.92 -6.16
CA VAL A 242 16.03 3.32 -5.44
C VAL A 242 14.69 3.92 -5.91
N LEU A 243 14.64 5.24 -6.08
CA LEU A 243 13.44 5.96 -6.50
C LEU A 243 13.03 5.65 -7.94
N LYS A 244 13.99 5.65 -8.89
CA LYS A 244 13.73 5.32 -10.30
C LYS A 244 13.13 3.92 -10.49
N ASN A 245 13.49 2.99 -9.61
CA ASN A 245 12.99 1.62 -9.64
C ASN A 245 11.70 1.42 -8.83
N GLY A 246 11.13 2.49 -8.25
CA GLY A 246 9.82 2.43 -7.58
C GLY A 246 9.80 1.61 -6.29
N LEU A 247 10.96 1.35 -5.68
CA LEU A 247 11.06 0.49 -4.49
C LEU A 247 10.34 1.06 -3.27
N LEU A 248 10.34 2.39 -3.12
CA LEU A 248 9.73 3.05 -1.95
C LEU A 248 8.30 3.50 -2.18
N CYS A 249 7.95 3.78 -3.44
CA CYS A 249 6.63 4.25 -3.84
C CYS A 249 6.42 4.02 -5.34
N ASN A 250 5.23 3.58 -5.71
CA ASN A 250 4.76 3.66 -7.09
C ASN A 250 4.32 5.12 -7.38
N PRO A 251 4.93 5.82 -8.34
CA PRO A 251 4.64 7.22 -8.65
C PRO A 251 3.21 7.46 -9.16
N ASN A 252 2.52 6.41 -9.61
CA ASN A 252 1.12 6.50 -10.03
C ASN A 252 0.12 6.41 -8.85
N SER A 253 0.56 5.98 -7.67
CA SER A 253 -0.31 5.77 -6.50
C SER A 253 0.00 6.71 -5.33
N GLY A 254 1.07 7.50 -5.41
CA GLY A 254 1.44 8.40 -4.34
C GLY A 254 2.46 9.47 -4.77
N ALA A 255 2.59 10.48 -3.93
CA ALA A 255 3.57 11.55 -4.05
C ALA A 255 4.70 11.36 -3.03
N LEU A 256 5.92 11.72 -3.44
CA LEU A 256 7.11 11.68 -2.61
C LEU A 256 7.47 13.09 -2.13
N PHE A 257 7.86 13.18 -0.87
CA PHE A 257 8.27 14.42 -0.24
C PHE A 257 9.57 14.27 0.54
N LEU A 258 10.31 15.37 0.61
CA LEU A 258 11.47 15.53 1.48
C LEU A 258 11.08 16.25 2.75
N ALA A 259 11.24 15.57 3.87
CA ALA A 259 11.05 16.15 5.18
C ALA A 259 12.17 17.15 5.53
N TYR A 260 13.38 16.90 5.06
CA TYR A 260 14.58 17.68 5.36
C TYR A 260 15.19 18.25 4.07
N PRO A 261 15.61 19.53 4.05
CA PRO A 261 16.02 20.22 2.82
C PRO A 261 17.33 19.72 2.20
N ASP A 262 18.19 19.04 2.96
CA ASP A 262 19.47 18.52 2.44
C ASP A 262 19.28 17.13 1.85
N TYR A 263 19.02 17.08 0.54
CA TYR A 263 19.14 15.85 -0.27
C TYR A 263 20.60 15.41 -0.46
N ASN A 264 21.56 16.30 -0.15
CA ASN A 264 22.99 16.10 -0.32
C ASN A 264 23.68 16.15 1.05
N ALA A 265 24.17 15.01 1.52
CA ALA A 265 25.25 14.95 2.51
C ALA A 265 26.46 14.27 1.87
#